data_AF-A0A502CIY6-F1
#
_entry.id   AF-A0A502CIY6-F1
#
_cell.length_a   1.000
_cell.length_b   1.000
_cell.length_c   1.000
_cell.angle_alpha   90.00
_cell.angle_beta   90.00
_cell.angle_gamma   90.00
#
_symmetry.space_group_name_H-M   'P 1'
#
loop_
_entity.id
_entity.type
_entity.pdbx_description
1 polymer ?
#
loop_
_entity_poly.entity_id
_entity_poly.type
_entity_poly.pdbx_seq_one_letter_code
_entity_poly.pdbx_strand_id
1 'polypeptide(L)'
;MNTTTTTSSSAVGTREALLAQSGGLVAVHDFDGVLARLSLPALNDPEAGLAAFQVRPGTRRAAWLPADLHTALGADQGLTGWGRAGEGDWTQVTVAALAQRIGHILVLDAWLLTPALLGELLTNVQATGAAVWLVGRGALSDDQRDVLTDWVTDLTDPHTFLNAWADRPGLVTEPGTPARPASLSVTATANVAADPWPHQVPDADFTTFRATCRDLLTPEQFSAVDDHLRATAVAARDWFATHLARDTHTDAESVARHLHQVWQDSPTVPHFLTSIRAYQVAAFSLGWVLQVNNAQLLGTANVSPRRAARTPALWARLGGYASPHRGAICALAGAGIDVADQGNVLLESVIDAGRIVILPTGRRVHIEDGAHRYVHAQKLARLMNGAANDEPLIADADGRPLVQRAIATVLNTARLELGLNLTGLRSERRSPTGDRWYTRWGISIQELT
;
A
#
# COMPACT_ATOMS: atom_id res chain seq x y z
N MET A 1 29.78 -19.83 -51.31
CA MET A 1 29.49 -20.01 -49.87
C MET A 1 29.75 -18.68 -49.20
N ASN A 2 28.71 -17.86 -49.04
CA ASN A 2 28.78 -16.57 -48.36
C ASN A 2 28.19 -16.74 -46.96
N THR A 3 29.00 -16.46 -45.94
CA THR A 3 28.60 -16.32 -44.55
C THR A 3 28.22 -14.87 -44.30
N THR A 4 26.94 -14.65 -43.97
CA THR A 4 26.41 -13.38 -43.47
C THR A 4 26.59 -13.35 -41.95
N THR A 5 27.38 -12.42 -41.44
CA THR A 5 27.57 -12.19 -40.00
C THR A 5 26.61 -11.11 -39.52
N THR A 6 25.86 -11.43 -38.47
CA THR A 6 24.75 -10.67 -37.90
C THR A 6 25.23 -9.51 -37.01
N THR A 7 24.75 -8.30 -37.28
CA THR A 7 24.85 -7.10 -36.44
C THR A 7 23.70 -7.08 -35.43
N SER A 8 23.90 -7.51 -34.18
CA SER A 8 22.90 -7.34 -33.10
C SER A 8 23.46 -6.69 -31.83
N SER A 9 24.69 -6.17 -31.87
CA SER A 9 25.38 -5.66 -30.68
C SER A 9 25.13 -4.16 -30.39
N SER A 10 24.66 -3.36 -31.34
CA SER A 10 24.49 -1.90 -31.11
C SER A 10 23.15 -1.53 -30.46
N ALA A 11 22.07 -2.24 -30.75
CA ALA A 11 20.73 -1.89 -30.27
C ALA A 11 20.55 -2.10 -28.75
N VAL A 12 21.23 -3.11 -28.18
CA VAL A 12 21.17 -3.40 -26.74
C VAL A 12 21.87 -2.30 -25.93
N GLY A 13 23.01 -1.78 -26.42
CA GLY A 13 23.74 -0.69 -25.77
C GLY A 13 22.98 0.64 -25.78
N THR A 14 22.26 0.96 -26.86
CA THR A 14 21.42 2.17 -26.94
C THR A 14 20.24 2.11 -25.97
N ARG A 15 19.64 0.92 -25.79
CA ARG A 15 18.52 0.72 -24.87
C ARG A 15 18.92 0.94 -23.41
N GLU A 16 19.99 0.28 -22.94
CA GLU A 16 20.44 0.44 -21.56
C GLU A 16 20.90 1.88 -21.29
N ALA A 17 21.56 2.52 -22.25
CA ALA A 17 21.96 3.92 -22.13
C ALA A 17 20.77 4.88 -22.02
N LEU A 18 19.69 4.67 -22.79
CA LEU A 18 18.47 5.48 -22.73
C LEU A 18 17.68 5.28 -21.43
N LEU A 19 17.57 4.04 -20.95
CA LEU A 19 16.85 3.74 -19.72
C LEU A 19 17.65 4.11 -18.46
N ALA A 20 18.98 4.15 -18.53
CA ALA A 20 19.85 4.51 -17.42
C ALA A 20 19.99 6.04 -17.20
N GLN A 21 19.49 6.89 -18.11
CA GLN A 21 19.52 8.34 -17.93
C GLN A 21 18.56 8.77 -16.81
N SER A 22 19.04 8.75 -15.57
CA SER A 22 18.34 9.36 -14.43
C SER A 22 18.31 10.88 -14.65
N GLY A 23 17.12 11.49 -14.62
CA GLY A 23 16.93 12.93 -14.87
C GLY A 23 17.12 13.37 -16.33
N GLY A 24 17.17 12.45 -17.29
CA GLY A 24 17.24 12.77 -18.72
C GLY A 24 15.88 13.18 -19.30
N LEU A 25 15.87 14.11 -20.26
CA LEU A 25 14.70 14.45 -21.06
C LEU A 25 14.86 13.89 -22.47
N VAL A 26 13.88 13.13 -22.93
CA VAL A 26 13.82 12.56 -24.27
C VAL A 26 12.55 13.03 -24.96
N ALA A 27 12.69 13.72 -26.09
CA ALA A 27 11.57 14.10 -26.94
C ALA A 27 11.47 13.14 -28.13
N VAL A 28 10.29 12.56 -28.32
CA VAL A 28 9.98 11.59 -29.38
C VAL A 28 8.96 12.21 -30.33
N HIS A 29 9.30 12.24 -31.61
CA HIS A 29 8.45 12.83 -32.63
C HIS A 29 7.82 11.75 -33.52
N ASP A 30 6.53 11.49 -33.33
CA ASP A 30 5.77 10.50 -34.10
C ASP A 30 5.23 11.09 -35.42
N PHE A 31 6.07 11.09 -36.45
CA PHE A 31 5.70 11.53 -37.80
C PHE A 31 4.78 10.55 -38.53
N ASP A 32 5.00 9.25 -38.32
CA ASP A 32 4.36 8.17 -39.09
C ASP A 32 3.11 7.61 -38.40
N GLY A 33 2.73 8.16 -37.25
CA GLY A 33 1.59 7.70 -36.45
C GLY A 33 1.80 6.31 -35.86
N VAL A 34 3.06 5.87 -35.75
CA VAL A 34 3.45 4.55 -35.23
C VAL A 34 3.07 4.42 -33.76
N LEU A 35 3.10 5.53 -33.01
CA LEU A 35 2.77 5.60 -31.59
C LEU A 35 1.28 5.89 -31.34
N ALA A 36 0.47 6.07 -32.39
CA ALA A 36 -0.99 6.23 -32.25
C ALA A 36 -1.70 5.01 -31.63
N ARG A 37 -0.99 3.87 -31.54
CA ARG A 37 -1.47 2.59 -30.98
C ARG A 37 -1.02 2.33 -29.55
N LEU A 38 -0.31 3.28 -28.93
CA LEU A 38 0.14 3.14 -27.56
C LEU A 38 -1.07 3.04 -26.61
N SER A 39 -1.08 2.02 -25.77
CA SER A 39 -2.07 1.85 -24.72
C SER A 39 -1.61 2.57 -23.46
N LEU A 40 -2.26 3.68 -23.11
CA LEU A 40 -1.97 4.40 -21.87
C LEU A 40 -2.04 3.48 -20.63
N PRO A 41 -3.05 2.59 -20.47
CA PRO A 41 -3.07 1.64 -19.36
C PRO A 41 -1.89 0.65 -19.34
N ALA A 42 -1.33 0.28 -20.50
CA ALA A 42 -0.17 -0.62 -20.55
C ALA A 42 1.15 0.12 -20.25
N LEU A 43 1.15 1.44 -20.45
CA LEU A 43 2.28 2.34 -20.18
C LEU A 43 2.28 2.92 -18.77
N ASN A 44 1.19 2.83 -18.02
CA ASN A 44 1.13 3.37 -16.66
C ASN A 44 1.26 2.24 -15.65
N ASP A 45 2.42 2.15 -15.01
CA ASP A 45 2.72 1.15 -13.98
C ASP A 45 3.60 1.76 -12.89
N PRO A 46 2.99 2.50 -11.95
CA PRO A 46 3.73 3.20 -10.90
C PRO A 46 4.54 2.26 -10.00
N GLU A 47 4.07 1.01 -9.82
CA GLU A 47 4.77 -0.02 -9.05
C GLU A 47 6.08 -0.45 -9.74
N ALA A 48 6.12 -0.41 -11.07
CA ALA A 48 7.34 -0.62 -11.86
C ALA A 48 8.14 0.68 -12.11
N GLY A 49 7.85 1.76 -11.37
CA GLY A 49 8.56 3.04 -11.49
C GLY A 49 8.18 3.85 -12.72
N LEU A 50 6.98 3.66 -13.28
CA LEU A 50 6.54 4.27 -14.53
C LEU A 50 5.21 5.01 -14.37
N ALA A 51 5.19 6.30 -14.64
CA ALA A 51 3.96 7.08 -14.70
C ALA A 51 3.72 7.57 -16.12
N ALA A 52 2.53 7.35 -16.67
CA ALA A 52 2.16 7.82 -18.01
C ALA A 52 0.82 8.54 -17.96
N PHE A 53 0.74 9.70 -18.62
CA PHE A 53 -0.52 10.41 -18.85
C PHE A 53 -0.59 10.97 -20.26
N GLN A 54 -1.80 11.29 -20.72
CA GLN A 54 -2.06 11.82 -22.05
C GLN A 54 -2.57 13.25 -21.96
N VAL A 55 -1.94 14.16 -22.69
CA VAL A 55 -2.38 15.55 -22.80
C VAL A 55 -3.71 15.60 -23.56
N ARG A 56 -4.70 16.26 -22.97
CA ARG A 56 -6.03 16.39 -23.57
C ARG A 56 -6.03 17.49 -24.64
N PRO A 57 -6.76 17.34 -25.75
CA PRO A 57 -6.97 18.42 -26.71
C PRO A 57 -7.57 19.66 -26.04
N GLY A 58 -6.99 20.83 -26.30
CA GLY A 58 -7.48 22.09 -25.73
C GLY A 58 -7.14 22.30 -24.26
N THR A 59 -6.14 21.60 -23.72
CA THR A 59 -5.57 21.88 -22.40
C THR A 59 -5.04 23.31 -22.36
N ARG A 60 -5.79 24.20 -21.70
CA ARG A 60 -5.43 25.63 -21.52
C ARG A 60 -5.07 25.98 -20.09
N ARG A 61 -5.34 25.08 -19.14
CA ARG A 61 -5.14 25.31 -17.70
C ARG A 61 -3.96 24.48 -17.22
N ALA A 62 -2.95 25.17 -16.69
CA ALA A 62 -1.77 24.56 -16.08
C ALA A 62 -2.11 23.51 -15.02
N ALA A 63 -3.10 23.79 -14.18
CA ALA A 63 -3.51 22.93 -13.07
C ALA A 63 -4.02 21.53 -13.47
N TRP A 64 -4.30 21.27 -14.76
CA TRP A 64 -4.70 19.94 -15.23
C TRP A 64 -3.53 18.97 -15.35
N LEU A 65 -2.33 19.47 -15.67
CA LEU A 65 -1.12 18.64 -15.80
C LEU A 65 -0.76 17.91 -14.50
N PRO A 66 -0.64 18.60 -13.34
CA PRO A 66 -0.37 17.91 -12.09
C PRO A 66 -1.53 16.99 -11.67
N ALA A 67 -2.78 17.30 -12.03
CA ALA A 67 -3.91 16.43 -11.72
C ALA A 67 -3.90 15.13 -12.54
N ASP A 68 -3.60 15.21 -13.83
CA ASP A 68 -3.48 14.04 -14.72
C ASP A 68 -2.28 13.17 -14.32
N LEU A 69 -1.16 13.79 -13.95
CA LEU A 69 0.01 13.07 -13.46
C LEU A 69 -0.20 12.44 -12.08
N HIS A 70 -0.89 13.10 -11.15
CA HIS A 70 -1.32 12.46 -9.90
C HIS A 70 -2.19 11.22 -10.14
N THR A 71 -3.11 11.33 -11.10
CA THR A 71 -3.96 10.20 -11.48
C THR A 71 -3.12 9.06 -12.05
N ALA A 72 -2.12 9.36 -12.87
CA ALA A 72 -1.16 8.38 -13.37
C ALA A 72 -0.38 7.70 -12.22
N LEU A 73 -0.02 8.46 -11.18
CA LEU A 73 0.63 7.96 -9.96
C LEU A 73 -0.29 7.14 -9.05
N GLY A 74 -1.54 6.89 -9.48
CA GLY A 74 -2.51 6.03 -8.79
C GLY A 74 -3.50 6.78 -7.89
N ALA A 75 -3.43 8.11 -7.84
CA ALA A 75 -4.29 8.91 -7.00
C ALA A 75 -5.71 9.06 -7.61
N ASP A 76 -6.75 9.02 -6.77
CA ASP A 76 -8.15 9.06 -7.18
C ASP A 76 -8.79 10.40 -6.80
N GLN A 77 -9.27 11.13 -7.80
CA GLN A 77 -9.89 12.45 -7.64
C GLN A 77 -11.23 12.41 -6.89
N GLY A 78 -11.84 11.23 -6.79
CA GLY A 78 -13.07 11.02 -6.02
C GLY A 78 -12.84 10.92 -4.52
N LEU A 79 -11.59 10.82 -4.07
CA LEU A 79 -11.24 10.66 -2.66
C LEU A 79 -10.97 11.98 -1.96
N THR A 80 -11.19 12.00 -0.65
CA THR A 80 -10.91 13.19 0.15
C THR A 80 -9.43 13.54 0.17
N GLY A 81 -9.14 14.85 0.19
CA GLY A 81 -7.78 15.38 0.17
C GLY A 81 -7.27 15.80 -1.22
N TRP A 82 -8.11 15.71 -2.26
CA TRP A 82 -7.80 16.20 -3.61
C TRP A 82 -7.91 17.73 -3.77
N GLY A 83 -8.65 18.40 -2.89
CA GLY A 83 -9.00 19.81 -3.08
C GLY A 83 -10.14 19.98 -4.09
N ARG A 84 -10.14 21.05 -4.89
CA ARG A 84 -11.13 21.25 -5.95
C ARG A 84 -10.76 20.41 -7.18
N ALA A 85 -11.78 19.86 -7.85
CA ALA A 85 -11.56 19.09 -9.08
C ALA A 85 -10.75 19.91 -10.12
N GLY A 86 -9.61 19.37 -10.54
CA GLY A 86 -8.73 20.02 -11.52
C GLY A 86 -7.73 21.04 -10.96
N GLU A 87 -7.62 21.22 -9.63
CA GLU A 87 -6.53 21.93 -8.97
C GLU A 87 -5.47 20.89 -8.52
N GLY A 88 -4.59 20.45 -9.42
CA GLY A 88 -3.45 19.62 -9.04
C GLY A 88 -2.31 20.45 -8.41
N ASP A 89 -1.51 19.81 -7.57
CA ASP A 89 -0.35 20.41 -6.88
C ASP A 89 0.95 19.69 -7.27
N TRP A 90 1.86 20.40 -7.94
CA TRP A 90 3.16 19.90 -8.37
C TRP A 90 4.05 19.43 -7.21
N THR A 91 3.90 20.02 -6.02
CA THR A 91 4.62 19.59 -4.81
C THR A 91 4.21 18.17 -4.45
N GLN A 92 2.91 17.90 -4.43
CA GLN A 92 2.38 16.58 -4.14
C GLN A 92 2.76 15.56 -5.22
N VAL A 93 2.77 15.97 -6.50
CA VAL A 93 3.25 15.10 -7.61
C VAL A 93 4.70 14.69 -7.36
N THR A 94 5.55 15.67 -7.04
CA THR A 94 6.98 15.44 -6.80
C THR A 94 7.20 14.50 -5.63
N VAL A 95 6.49 14.73 -4.52
CA VAL A 95 6.52 13.85 -3.35
C VAL A 95 6.10 12.43 -3.72
N ALA A 96 4.98 12.27 -4.43
CA ALA A 96 4.46 10.96 -4.80
C ALA A 96 5.43 10.23 -5.74
N ALA A 97 5.98 10.91 -6.74
CA ALA A 97 6.95 10.35 -7.68
C ALA A 97 8.23 9.89 -6.97
N LEU A 98 8.80 10.72 -6.08
CA LEU A 98 9.99 10.36 -5.30
C LEU A 98 9.73 9.18 -4.36
N ALA A 99 8.59 9.20 -3.65
CA ALA A 99 8.24 8.15 -2.70
C ALA A 99 7.96 6.79 -3.36
N GLN A 100 7.38 6.80 -4.56
CA GLN A 100 7.15 5.60 -5.37
C GLN A 100 8.36 5.21 -6.22
N ARG A 101 9.45 6.01 -6.20
CA ARG A 101 10.66 5.82 -7.00
C ARG A 101 10.37 5.72 -8.49
N ILE A 102 9.53 6.64 -8.98
CA ILE A 102 9.23 6.75 -10.40
C ILE A 102 10.53 7.12 -11.12
N GLY A 103 11.02 6.20 -11.94
CA GLY A 103 12.19 6.41 -12.78
C GLY A 103 11.86 7.06 -14.11
N HIS A 104 10.61 6.92 -14.58
CA HIS A 104 10.19 7.40 -15.89
C HIS A 104 8.79 8.04 -15.86
N ILE A 105 8.67 9.23 -16.45
CA ILE A 105 7.40 9.92 -16.68
C ILE A 105 7.17 10.05 -18.20
N LEU A 106 6.07 9.49 -18.70
CA LEU A 106 5.70 9.53 -20.11
C LEU A 106 4.54 10.50 -20.31
N VAL A 107 4.72 11.46 -21.21
CA VAL A 107 3.74 12.48 -21.55
C VAL A 107 3.31 12.24 -22.99
N LEU A 108 2.18 11.59 -23.17
CA LEU A 108 1.61 11.33 -24.49
C LEU A 108 0.91 12.59 -25.01
N ASP A 109 0.99 12.79 -26.32
CA ASP A 109 0.47 13.98 -27.01
C ASP A 109 1.07 15.32 -26.52
N ALA A 110 2.35 15.30 -26.14
CA ALA A 110 3.04 16.47 -25.61
C ALA A 110 2.95 17.72 -26.52
N TRP A 111 2.87 17.53 -27.86
CA TRP A 111 2.78 18.63 -28.83
C TRP A 111 1.44 19.36 -28.83
N LEU A 112 0.43 18.86 -28.10
CA LEU A 112 -0.81 19.61 -27.85
C LEU A 112 -0.64 20.72 -26.80
N LEU A 113 0.47 20.74 -26.06
CA LEU A 113 0.75 21.77 -25.06
C LEU A 113 1.19 23.07 -25.74
N THR A 114 0.66 24.19 -25.27
CA THR A 114 1.22 25.50 -25.62
C THR A 114 2.67 25.60 -25.11
N PRO A 115 3.55 26.40 -25.73
CA PRO A 115 4.94 26.56 -25.29
C PRO A 115 5.09 26.88 -23.79
N ALA A 116 4.23 27.76 -23.25
CA ALA A 116 4.23 28.11 -21.84
C ALA A 116 3.95 26.90 -20.92
N LEU A 117 2.94 26.09 -21.25
CA LEU A 117 2.59 24.87 -20.49
C LEU A 117 3.66 23.78 -20.62
N LEU A 118 4.33 23.70 -21.78
CA LEU A 118 5.45 22.79 -21.98
C LEU A 118 6.64 23.18 -21.08
N GLY A 119 7.00 24.46 -21.04
CA GLY A 119 8.06 24.95 -20.15
C GLY A 119 7.74 24.76 -18.66
N GLU A 120 6.48 25.00 -18.26
CA GLU A 120 6.02 24.74 -16.90
C GLU A 120 6.10 23.25 -16.55
N LEU A 121 5.61 22.37 -17.45
CA LEU A 121 5.70 20.92 -17.28
C LEU A 121 7.15 20.51 -17.02
N LEU A 122 8.07 20.88 -17.93
CA LEU A 122 9.50 20.53 -17.88
C LEU A 122 10.16 20.97 -16.57
N THR A 123 9.90 22.23 -16.17
CA THR A 123 10.43 22.78 -14.92
C THR A 123 9.99 21.98 -13.70
N ASN A 124 8.71 21.58 -13.65
CA ASN A 124 8.18 20.86 -12.49
C ASN A 124 8.55 19.37 -12.50
N VAL A 125 8.55 18.69 -13.65
CA VAL A 125 8.92 17.27 -13.70
C VAL A 125 10.41 17.03 -13.43
N GLN A 126 11.27 18.01 -13.70
CA GLN A 126 12.69 17.93 -13.36
C GLN A 126 12.91 17.74 -11.85
N ALA A 127 12.07 18.35 -11.01
CA ALA A 127 12.15 18.21 -9.55
C ALA A 127 11.87 16.77 -9.07
N THR A 128 11.26 15.93 -9.90
CA THR A 128 11.00 14.52 -9.58
C THR A 128 12.24 13.63 -9.71
N GLY A 129 13.26 14.08 -10.46
CA GLY A 129 14.44 13.27 -10.80
C GLY A 129 14.17 12.12 -11.78
N ALA A 130 12.93 11.94 -12.23
CA ALA A 130 12.57 10.94 -13.23
C ALA A 130 13.06 11.33 -14.62
N ALA A 131 13.34 10.35 -15.46
CA ALA A 131 13.52 10.59 -16.88
C ALA A 131 12.17 10.91 -17.53
N VAL A 132 12.12 11.95 -18.35
CA VAL A 132 10.88 12.44 -18.93
C VAL A 132 10.86 12.14 -20.42
N TRP A 133 9.78 11.51 -20.88
CA TRP A 133 9.56 11.13 -22.26
C TRP A 133 8.39 11.94 -22.82
N LEU A 134 8.70 12.94 -23.64
CA LEU A 134 7.70 13.73 -24.34
C LEU A 134 7.39 13.04 -25.67
N VAL A 135 6.23 12.41 -25.77
CA VAL A 135 5.78 11.75 -26.99
C VAL A 135 4.73 12.62 -27.62
N GLY A 136 4.97 13.14 -28.82
CA GLY A 136 3.97 13.94 -29.50
C GLY A 136 3.73 13.52 -30.94
N ARG A 137 2.46 13.65 -31.33
CA ARG A 137 1.96 13.39 -32.68
C ARG A 137 1.78 14.71 -33.43
N GLY A 138 2.07 14.72 -34.71
CA GLY A 138 1.90 15.89 -35.56
C GLY A 138 3.07 16.88 -35.51
N ALA A 139 2.93 18.04 -36.15
CA ALA A 139 4.03 18.99 -36.30
C ALA A 139 4.34 19.73 -34.99
N LEU A 140 5.62 19.75 -34.62
CA LEU A 140 6.17 20.56 -33.55
C LEU A 140 6.39 22.00 -34.06
N SER A 141 5.76 22.99 -33.40
CA SER A 141 5.89 24.40 -33.78
C SER A 141 7.26 24.96 -33.45
N ASP A 142 7.65 26.05 -34.09
CA ASP A 142 8.96 26.71 -33.83
C ASP A 142 9.07 27.17 -32.37
N ASP A 143 8.04 27.81 -31.82
CA ASP A 143 8.02 28.20 -30.39
C ASP A 143 8.16 27.00 -29.43
N GLN A 144 7.66 25.81 -29.80
CA GLN A 144 7.82 24.61 -28.98
C GLN A 144 9.24 24.05 -29.12
N ARG A 145 9.86 24.15 -30.29
CA ARG A 145 11.27 23.78 -30.50
C ARG A 145 12.19 24.68 -29.70
N ASP A 146 11.92 25.98 -29.67
CA ASP A 146 12.70 26.93 -28.88
C ASP A 146 12.68 26.55 -27.40
N VAL A 147 11.49 26.24 -26.85
CA VAL A 147 11.37 25.73 -25.47
C VAL A 147 12.14 24.43 -25.26
N LEU A 148 12.14 23.51 -26.23
CA LEU A 148 12.83 22.21 -26.09
C LEU A 148 14.35 22.30 -26.25
N THR A 149 14.86 23.29 -26.99
CA THR A 149 16.30 23.41 -27.29
C THR A 149 17.12 23.62 -26.01
N ASP A 150 16.52 24.22 -24.99
CA ASP A 150 17.15 24.40 -23.67
C ASP A 150 17.23 23.09 -22.85
N TRP A 151 16.52 22.04 -23.26
CA TRP A 151 16.34 20.82 -22.46
C TRP A 151 16.69 19.52 -23.18
N VAL A 152 16.59 19.47 -24.50
CA VAL A 152 16.80 18.28 -25.34
C VAL A 152 17.86 18.56 -26.38
N THR A 153 18.84 17.65 -26.50
CA THR A 153 19.89 17.77 -27.52
C THR A 153 19.40 17.33 -28.90
N ASP A 154 18.64 16.23 -28.98
CA ASP A 154 18.11 15.69 -30.24
C ASP A 154 16.73 15.05 -30.07
N LEU A 155 15.90 15.13 -31.13
CA LEU A 155 14.63 14.40 -31.22
C LEU A 155 14.91 12.93 -31.53
N THR A 156 14.33 12.04 -30.71
CA THR A 156 14.44 10.59 -30.87
C THR A 156 13.38 10.07 -31.83
N ASP A 157 13.76 9.10 -32.67
CA ASP A 157 12.83 8.46 -33.60
C ASP A 157 11.85 7.51 -32.88
N PRO A 158 10.62 7.34 -33.38
CA PRO A 158 9.61 6.49 -32.77
C PRO A 158 9.99 5.02 -32.62
N HIS A 159 10.83 4.49 -33.53
CA HIS A 159 11.25 3.09 -33.48
C HIS A 159 12.25 2.84 -32.36
N THR A 160 13.18 3.77 -32.11
CA THR A 160 14.07 3.75 -30.95
C THR A 160 13.28 3.79 -29.65
N PHE A 161 12.23 4.61 -29.56
CA PHE A 161 11.31 4.58 -28.43
C PHE A 161 10.66 3.20 -28.27
N LEU A 162 10.01 2.65 -29.31
CA LEU A 162 9.38 1.34 -29.22
C LEU A 162 10.36 0.22 -28.84
N ASN A 163 11.59 0.26 -29.35
CA ASN A 163 12.63 -0.70 -29.01
C ASN A 163 13.05 -0.60 -27.54
N ALA A 164 13.12 0.61 -26.99
CA ALA A 164 13.42 0.82 -25.57
C ALA A 164 12.33 0.22 -24.66
N TRP A 165 11.08 0.19 -25.14
CA TRP A 165 9.91 -0.27 -24.39
C TRP A 165 9.37 -1.64 -24.82
N ALA A 166 10.03 -2.33 -25.75
CA ALA A 166 9.50 -3.53 -26.43
C ALA A 166 9.12 -4.69 -25.50
N ASP A 167 9.77 -4.81 -24.34
CA ASP A 167 9.52 -5.88 -23.37
C ASP A 167 8.24 -5.65 -22.54
N ARG A 168 7.54 -4.52 -22.73
CA ARG A 168 6.29 -4.22 -22.02
C ARG A 168 5.10 -4.92 -22.69
N PRO A 169 4.44 -5.87 -22.03
CA PRO A 169 3.26 -6.54 -22.59
C PRO A 169 2.11 -5.53 -22.78
N GLY A 170 1.47 -5.57 -23.95
CA GLY A 170 0.31 -4.71 -24.25
C GLY A 170 0.64 -3.28 -24.67
N LEU A 171 1.92 -2.96 -24.90
CA LEU A 171 2.39 -1.63 -25.33
C LEU A 171 1.67 -1.14 -26.60
N VAL A 172 1.50 -2.04 -27.59
CA VAL A 172 0.83 -1.76 -28.85
C VAL A 172 -0.53 -2.44 -28.85
N THR A 173 -1.59 -1.66 -29.02
CA THR A 173 -2.95 -2.20 -29.21
C THR A 173 -3.15 -2.73 -30.62
N GLU A 174 -3.68 -3.96 -30.73
CA GLU A 174 -4.12 -4.52 -32.00
C GLU A 174 -5.36 -3.74 -32.51
N PRO A 175 -5.44 -3.44 -33.83
CA PRO A 175 -6.58 -2.73 -34.39
C PRO A 175 -7.90 -3.47 -34.14
N GLY A 176 -8.90 -2.78 -33.57
CA GLY A 176 -10.26 -3.32 -33.40
C GLY A 176 -10.60 -3.81 -32.00
N THR A 177 -9.67 -3.77 -31.05
CA THR A 177 -9.98 -4.05 -29.64
C THR A 177 -10.43 -2.76 -28.96
N PRO A 178 -11.70 -2.59 -28.56
CA PRO A 178 -12.11 -1.40 -27.84
C PRO A 178 -11.31 -1.29 -26.53
N ALA A 179 -10.74 -0.11 -26.28
CA ALA A 179 -10.10 0.20 -25.01
C ALA A 179 -11.11 -0.03 -23.89
N ARG A 180 -10.95 -1.14 -23.15
CA ARG A 180 -11.75 -1.40 -21.96
C ARG A 180 -11.47 -0.24 -21.00
N PRO A 181 -12.47 0.50 -20.53
CA PRO A 181 -12.24 1.49 -19.49
C PRO A 181 -11.53 0.77 -18.34
N ALA A 182 -10.51 1.40 -17.77
CA ALA A 182 -9.84 0.96 -16.55
C ALA A 182 -10.83 1.09 -15.38
N SER A 183 -11.93 0.34 -15.42
CA SER A 183 -12.64 -0.05 -14.23
C SER A 183 -11.73 -1.01 -13.50
N LEU A 184 -11.52 -0.72 -12.21
CA LEU A 184 -10.90 -1.56 -11.19
C LEU A 184 -11.54 -2.95 -11.17
N SER A 185 -11.27 -3.76 -12.18
CA SER A 185 -11.63 -5.17 -12.23
C SER A 185 -10.49 -5.90 -11.58
N VAL A 186 -10.54 -5.96 -10.25
CA VAL A 186 -9.83 -6.95 -9.45
C VAL A 186 -10.35 -8.31 -9.88
N THR A 187 -9.76 -8.88 -10.92
CA THR A 187 -9.81 -10.31 -11.17
C THR A 187 -8.38 -10.80 -11.24
N ALA A 188 -7.75 -10.81 -10.07
CA ALA A 188 -6.51 -11.54 -9.86
C ALA A 188 -6.84 -13.04 -9.89
N THR A 189 -6.66 -13.66 -11.05
CA THR A 189 -6.34 -15.09 -11.13
C THR A 189 -4.91 -15.21 -11.65
N ALA A 190 -3.99 -14.61 -10.89
CA ALA A 190 -2.61 -15.08 -10.91
C ALA A 190 -2.62 -16.45 -10.22
N ASN A 191 -2.03 -17.45 -10.87
CA ASN A 191 -1.71 -18.76 -10.29
C ASN A 191 -0.72 -18.57 -9.13
N VAL A 192 -1.23 -18.13 -7.98
CA VAL A 192 -0.55 -18.24 -6.70
C VAL A 192 -0.70 -19.71 -6.30
N ALA A 193 0.41 -20.40 -6.00
CA ALA A 193 0.37 -21.72 -5.40
C ALA A 193 -0.69 -21.71 -4.29
N ALA A 194 -1.69 -22.59 -4.39
CA ALA A 194 -2.83 -22.59 -3.48
C ALA A 194 -2.30 -22.62 -2.03
N ASP A 195 -2.65 -21.59 -1.25
CA ASP A 195 -2.32 -21.53 0.17
C ASP A 195 -2.74 -22.85 0.82
N PRO A 196 -1.82 -23.60 1.46
CA PRO A 196 -2.16 -24.86 2.10
C PRO A 196 -3.13 -24.65 3.27
N TRP A 197 -3.37 -23.41 3.71
CA TRP A 197 -4.33 -23.12 4.76
C TRP A 197 -5.79 -23.09 4.27
N PRO A 198 -6.73 -23.76 4.96
CA PRO A 198 -8.13 -23.78 4.53
C PRO A 198 -8.82 -22.42 4.75
N HIS A 199 -9.72 -22.05 3.82
CA HIS A 199 -10.54 -20.83 3.93
C HIS A 199 -11.50 -20.85 5.13
N GLN A 200 -11.91 -22.04 5.57
CA GLN A 200 -12.78 -22.26 6.72
C GLN A 200 -12.30 -23.47 7.50
N VAL A 201 -12.45 -23.43 8.82
CA VAL A 201 -12.25 -24.59 9.70
C VAL A 201 -13.59 -25.02 10.29
N PRO A 202 -13.79 -26.31 10.57
CA PRO A 202 -15.04 -26.81 11.15
C PRO A 202 -15.36 -26.12 12.48
N ASP A 203 -16.62 -25.75 12.69
CA ASP A 203 -17.11 -25.29 13.99
C ASP A 203 -17.39 -26.51 14.91
N ALA A 204 -16.31 -27.19 15.28
CA ALA A 204 -16.33 -28.34 16.19
C ALA A 204 -15.81 -27.94 17.57
N ASP A 205 -16.21 -28.69 18.60
CA ASP A 205 -15.71 -28.53 19.97
C ASP A 205 -14.21 -28.88 20.05
N PHE A 206 -13.48 -28.31 21.03
CA PHE A 206 -12.04 -28.54 21.17
C PHE A 206 -11.65 -30.01 21.34
N THR A 207 -12.54 -30.84 21.90
CA THR A 207 -12.31 -32.28 22.07
C THR A 207 -12.39 -33.07 20.76
N THR A 208 -13.17 -32.60 19.78
CA THR A 208 -13.40 -33.30 18.50
C THR A 208 -12.76 -32.60 17.30
N PHE A 209 -12.39 -31.33 17.44
CA PHE A 209 -11.91 -30.45 16.37
C PHE A 209 -10.84 -31.07 15.49
N ARG A 210 -9.81 -31.68 16.08
CA ARG A 210 -8.71 -32.31 15.33
C ARG A 210 -9.19 -33.47 14.46
N ALA A 211 -10.06 -34.32 15.00
CA ALA A 211 -10.63 -35.44 14.25
C ALA A 211 -11.55 -34.93 13.14
N THR A 212 -12.40 -33.94 13.44
CA THR A 212 -13.28 -33.32 12.43
C THR A 212 -12.49 -32.64 11.30
N CYS A 213 -11.37 -31.98 11.61
CA CYS A 213 -10.50 -31.41 10.58
C CYS A 213 -9.88 -32.50 9.69
N ARG A 214 -9.44 -33.62 10.27
CA ARG A 214 -8.90 -34.76 9.52
C ARG A 214 -9.93 -35.36 8.55
N ASP A 215 -11.19 -35.39 8.95
CA ASP A 215 -12.26 -36.01 8.17
C ASP A 215 -12.82 -35.07 7.08
N LEU A 216 -12.75 -33.74 7.27
CA LEU A 216 -13.37 -32.74 6.38
C LEU A 216 -12.39 -31.96 5.48
N LEU A 217 -11.11 -31.86 5.84
CA LEU A 217 -10.12 -31.09 5.07
C LEU A 217 -9.31 -31.99 4.12
N THR A 218 -8.66 -31.40 3.12
CA THR A 218 -7.69 -32.15 2.31
C THR A 218 -6.49 -32.55 3.17
N PRO A 219 -5.71 -33.59 2.78
CA PRO A 219 -4.53 -34.00 3.52
C PRO A 219 -3.51 -32.87 3.74
N GLU A 220 -3.27 -32.00 2.74
CA GLU A 220 -2.35 -30.86 2.90
C GLU A 220 -2.91 -29.83 3.91
N GLN A 221 -4.20 -29.49 3.81
CA GLN A 221 -4.86 -28.56 4.71
C GLN A 221 -4.90 -29.07 6.15
N PHE A 222 -5.22 -30.36 6.34
CA PHE A 222 -5.21 -30.98 7.65
C PHE A 222 -3.82 -30.94 8.27
N SER A 223 -2.76 -31.25 7.51
CA SER A 223 -1.38 -31.19 8.02
C SER A 223 -1.03 -29.78 8.51
N ALA A 224 -1.34 -28.75 7.71
CA ALA A 224 -1.07 -27.36 8.09
C ALA A 224 -1.84 -26.95 9.37
N VAL A 225 -3.12 -27.32 9.46
CA VAL A 225 -3.95 -27.04 10.64
C VAL A 225 -3.45 -27.81 11.87
N ASP A 226 -3.05 -29.08 11.73
CA ASP A 226 -2.57 -29.91 12.84
C ASP A 226 -1.24 -29.40 13.39
N ASP A 227 -0.31 -29.03 12.51
CA ASP A 227 0.99 -28.47 12.91
C ASP A 227 0.81 -27.16 13.70
N HIS A 228 -0.04 -26.25 13.20
CA HIS A 228 -0.37 -25.01 13.91
C HIS A 228 -1.08 -25.25 15.24
N LEU A 229 -2.06 -26.17 15.28
CA LEU A 229 -2.79 -26.55 16.49
C LEU A 229 -1.82 -27.07 17.56
N ARG A 230 -0.91 -27.98 17.19
CA ARG A 230 0.07 -28.57 18.10
C ARG A 230 1.07 -27.55 18.61
N ALA A 231 1.65 -26.74 17.72
CA ALA A 231 2.61 -25.71 18.10
C ALA A 231 1.96 -24.67 19.03
N THR A 232 0.73 -24.23 18.70
CA THR A 232 -0.01 -23.26 19.52
C THR A 232 -0.42 -23.86 20.86
N ALA A 233 -0.78 -25.14 20.94
CA ALA A 233 -1.15 -25.79 22.20
C ALA A 233 0.04 -25.87 23.16
N VAL A 234 1.25 -26.12 22.66
CA VAL A 234 2.48 -26.07 23.47
C VAL A 234 2.71 -24.65 24.01
N ALA A 235 2.71 -23.64 23.13
CA ALA A 235 2.92 -22.25 23.55
C ALA A 235 1.84 -21.75 24.53
N ALA A 236 0.58 -22.12 24.30
CA ALA A 236 -0.53 -21.79 25.18
C ALA A 236 -0.39 -22.45 26.55
N ARG A 237 0.07 -23.71 26.61
CA ARG A 237 0.32 -24.42 27.86
C ARG A 237 1.42 -23.72 28.68
N ASP A 238 2.51 -23.32 28.04
CA ASP A 238 3.60 -22.60 28.71
C ASP A 238 3.13 -21.24 29.25
N TRP A 239 2.31 -20.53 28.46
CA TRP A 239 1.70 -19.27 28.89
C TRP A 239 0.76 -19.47 30.09
N PHE A 240 -0.12 -20.48 30.05
CA PHE A 240 -1.00 -20.78 31.17
C PHE A 240 -0.23 -21.23 32.42
N ALA A 241 0.79 -22.06 32.29
CA ALA A 241 1.59 -22.50 33.42
C ALA A 241 2.32 -21.35 34.14
N THR A 242 2.63 -20.27 33.41
CA THR A 242 3.28 -19.08 33.96
C THR A 242 2.28 -18.04 34.51
N HIS A 243 1.05 -18.00 34.01
CA HIS A 243 0.07 -16.95 34.33
C HIS A 243 -1.16 -17.44 35.13
N LEU A 244 -1.39 -18.76 35.22
CA LEU A 244 -2.44 -19.39 36.01
C LEU A 244 -1.82 -20.17 37.18
N ALA A 245 -1.34 -19.46 38.21
CA ALA A 245 -0.99 -20.11 39.47
C ALA A 245 -2.28 -20.38 40.27
N ARG A 246 -2.40 -21.56 40.89
CA ARG A 246 -3.58 -21.97 41.68
C ARG A 246 -3.87 -21.05 42.87
N ASP A 247 -2.87 -20.29 43.33
CA ASP A 247 -2.98 -19.39 44.48
C ASP A 247 -3.30 -17.94 44.08
N THR A 248 -3.26 -17.61 42.78
CA THR A 248 -3.67 -16.30 42.27
C THR A 248 -5.13 -16.35 41.84
N HIS A 249 -5.96 -15.44 42.34
CA HIS A 249 -7.27 -15.21 41.74
C HIS A 249 -7.08 -14.91 40.25
N THR A 250 -7.46 -15.88 39.42
CA THR A 250 -7.38 -15.77 37.96
C THR A 250 -8.26 -14.62 37.51
N ASP A 251 -7.62 -13.59 36.96
CA ASP A 251 -8.35 -12.52 36.31
C ASP A 251 -8.67 -12.95 34.88
N ALA A 252 -9.93 -13.30 34.62
CA ALA A 252 -10.44 -13.58 33.27
C ALA A 252 -10.08 -12.45 32.27
N GLU A 253 -9.85 -11.24 32.78
CA GLU A 253 -9.34 -10.12 32.00
C GLU A 253 -7.95 -10.39 31.40
N SER A 254 -7.03 -11.03 32.14
CA SER A 254 -5.68 -11.33 31.66
C SER A 254 -5.71 -12.35 30.51
N VAL A 255 -6.56 -13.37 30.61
CA VAL A 255 -6.79 -14.34 29.53
C VAL A 255 -7.43 -13.66 28.32
N ALA A 256 -8.43 -12.79 28.53
CA ALA A 256 -9.06 -12.06 27.44
C ALA A 256 -8.10 -11.10 26.74
N ARG A 257 -7.20 -10.42 27.48
CA ARG A 257 -6.18 -9.53 26.92
C ARG A 257 -5.17 -10.30 26.08
N HIS A 258 -4.76 -11.47 26.56
CA HIS A 258 -3.86 -12.35 25.81
C HIS A 258 -4.51 -12.87 24.53
N LEU A 259 -5.75 -13.39 24.60
CA LEU A 259 -6.48 -13.85 23.43
C LEU A 259 -6.80 -12.71 22.44
N HIS A 260 -6.98 -11.49 22.93
CA HIS A 260 -7.05 -10.31 22.07
C HIS A 260 -5.76 -10.09 21.28
N GLN A 261 -4.60 -10.24 21.91
CA GLN A 261 -3.32 -10.14 21.22
C GLN A 261 -3.19 -11.25 20.16
N VAL A 262 -3.55 -12.49 20.50
CA VAL A 262 -3.58 -13.62 19.55
C VAL A 262 -4.49 -13.33 18.35
N TRP A 263 -5.64 -12.68 18.56
CA TRP A 263 -6.51 -12.22 17.47
C TRP A 263 -5.81 -11.21 16.55
N GLN A 264 -5.12 -10.21 17.12
CA GLN A 264 -4.45 -9.19 16.31
C GLN A 264 -3.34 -9.76 15.43
N ASP A 265 -2.61 -10.76 15.96
CA ASP A 265 -1.46 -11.36 15.29
C ASP A 265 -1.85 -12.50 14.32
N SER A 266 -3.10 -12.96 14.38
CA SER A 266 -3.62 -14.05 13.54
C SER A 266 -3.70 -13.65 12.06
N PRO A 267 -3.17 -14.46 11.12
CA PRO A 267 -3.23 -14.16 9.69
C PRO A 267 -4.63 -14.22 9.08
N THR A 268 -5.52 -15.06 9.62
CA THR A 268 -6.91 -15.20 9.17
C THR A 268 -7.82 -15.59 10.33
N VAL A 269 -9.14 -15.48 10.14
CA VAL A 269 -10.12 -15.97 11.12
C VAL A 269 -9.97 -17.47 11.38
N PRO A 270 -9.81 -18.34 10.36
CA PRO A 270 -9.48 -19.75 10.58
C PRO A 270 -8.23 -19.99 11.44
N HIS A 271 -7.14 -19.24 11.25
CA HIS A 271 -5.95 -19.35 12.10
C HIS A 271 -6.27 -19.03 13.57
N PHE A 272 -7.06 -17.99 13.79
CA PHE A 272 -7.47 -17.62 15.13
C PHE A 272 -8.36 -18.68 15.77
N LEU A 273 -9.35 -19.22 15.05
CA LEU A 273 -10.23 -20.27 15.57
C LEU A 273 -9.44 -21.53 15.93
N THR A 274 -8.51 -21.96 15.08
CA THR A 274 -7.59 -23.07 15.41
C THR A 274 -6.76 -22.75 16.66
N SER A 275 -6.28 -21.50 16.79
CA SER A 275 -5.55 -21.07 17.97
C SER A 275 -6.42 -21.16 19.23
N ILE A 276 -7.66 -20.66 19.19
CA ILE A 276 -8.62 -20.76 20.30
C ILE A 276 -8.81 -22.22 20.71
N ARG A 277 -8.97 -23.15 19.75
CA ARG A 277 -9.05 -24.59 20.06
C ARG A 277 -7.79 -25.12 20.74
N ALA A 278 -6.61 -24.69 20.30
CA ALA A 278 -5.35 -25.01 20.96
C ALA A 278 -5.28 -24.50 22.40
N TYR A 279 -5.74 -23.26 22.67
CA TYR A 279 -5.83 -22.70 24.01
C TYR A 279 -6.81 -23.49 24.90
N GLN A 280 -7.95 -23.93 24.37
CA GLN A 280 -8.90 -24.75 25.12
C GLN A 280 -8.29 -26.12 25.49
N VAL A 281 -7.58 -26.76 24.55
CA VAL A 281 -6.82 -28.01 24.82
C VAL A 281 -5.76 -27.79 25.89
N ALA A 282 -4.98 -26.71 25.79
CA ALA A 282 -3.92 -26.39 26.74
C ALA A 282 -4.46 -26.12 28.15
N ALA A 283 -5.50 -25.30 28.27
CA ALA A 283 -6.18 -25.02 29.54
C ALA A 283 -6.70 -26.32 30.18
N PHE A 284 -7.38 -27.15 29.39
CA PHE A 284 -7.93 -28.42 29.86
C PHE A 284 -6.84 -29.37 30.38
N SER A 285 -5.70 -29.43 29.69
CA SER A 285 -4.54 -30.24 30.13
C SER A 285 -3.93 -29.80 31.47
N LEU A 286 -4.20 -28.56 31.89
CA LEU A 286 -3.74 -27.97 33.15
C LEU A 286 -4.81 -27.97 34.24
N GLY A 287 -5.98 -28.58 33.99
CA GLY A 287 -7.09 -28.60 34.94
C GLY A 287 -7.97 -27.35 34.90
N TRP A 288 -8.04 -26.64 33.77
CA TRP A 288 -8.89 -25.47 33.59
C TRP A 288 -9.87 -25.65 32.41
N VAL A 289 -11.10 -25.17 32.54
CA VAL A 289 -12.06 -25.06 31.43
C VAL A 289 -12.04 -23.64 30.91
N LEU A 290 -11.62 -23.46 29.65
CA LEU A 290 -11.77 -22.22 28.90
C LEU A 290 -13.00 -22.32 27.99
N GLN A 291 -14.07 -21.61 28.32
CA GLN A 291 -15.23 -21.49 27.44
C GLN A 291 -15.09 -20.24 26.58
N VAL A 292 -15.33 -20.40 25.28
CA VAL A 292 -15.30 -19.31 24.30
C VAL A 292 -16.55 -19.38 23.46
N ASN A 293 -17.39 -18.35 23.53
CA ASN A 293 -18.50 -18.19 22.60
C ASN A 293 -17.98 -17.63 21.27
N ASN A 294 -17.68 -18.51 20.31
CA ASN A 294 -17.13 -18.14 19.00
C ASN A 294 -17.99 -17.09 18.27
N ALA A 295 -19.31 -17.21 18.30
CA ALA A 295 -20.21 -16.26 17.63
C ALA A 295 -20.12 -14.87 18.26
N GLN A 296 -20.09 -14.80 19.59
CA GLN A 296 -19.94 -13.54 20.33
C GLN A 296 -18.53 -12.96 20.18
N LEU A 297 -17.50 -13.81 20.19
CA LEU A 297 -16.09 -13.45 19.98
C LEU A 297 -15.89 -12.81 18.60
N LEU A 298 -16.37 -13.46 17.54
CA LEU A 298 -16.31 -12.96 16.16
C LEU A 298 -17.20 -11.74 15.95
N GLY A 299 -18.40 -11.72 16.54
CA GLY A 299 -19.31 -10.57 16.50
C GLY A 299 -18.77 -9.35 17.24
N THR A 300 -17.97 -9.55 18.30
CA THR A 300 -17.28 -8.48 19.03
C THR A 300 -16.03 -8.02 18.29
N ALA A 301 -15.37 -8.94 17.59
CA ALA A 301 -14.20 -8.65 16.79
C ALA A 301 -14.53 -7.72 15.60
N ASN A 302 -15.72 -7.85 14.97
CA ASN A 302 -16.36 -6.94 14.00
C ASN A 302 -15.49 -6.41 12.83
N VAL A 303 -14.25 -6.86 12.73
CA VAL A 303 -13.16 -6.40 11.85
C VAL A 303 -12.20 -7.59 11.72
N SER A 304 -11.75 -7.94 10.53
CA SER A 304 -10.73 -8.99 10.31
C SER A 304 -9.51 -8.83 11.24
N PRO A 305 -8.80 -9.92 11.58
CA PRO A 305 -7.54 -9.84 12.31
C PRO A 305 -6.63 -8.76 11.70
N ARG A 306 -5.93 -7.98 12.55
CA ARG A 306 -5.08 -6.88 12.06
C ARG A 306 -4.12 -7.35 10.99
N ARG A 307 -3.46 -8.50 11.16
CA ARG A 307 -2.55 -9.06 10.16
C ARG A 307 -3.26 -9.51 8.87
N ALA A 308 -4.46 -10.10 8.99
CA ALA A 308 -5.29 -10.47 7.83
C ALA A 308 -5.69 -9.28 6.96
N ALA A 309 -5.85 -8.11 7.59
CA ALA A 309 -6.24 -6.87 6.92
C ALA A 309 -5.04 -6.14 6.25
N ARG A 310 -3.81 -6.66 6.31
CA ARG A 310 -2.59 -5.97 5.84
C ARG A 310 -1.96 -6.70 4.65
N THR A 311 -2.63 -6.67 3.50
CA THR A 311 -2.14 -7.27 2.25
C THR A 311 -1.49 -6.21 1.34
N PRO A 312 -0.56 -6.59 0.44
CA PRO A 312 -0.01 -5.66 -0.55
C PRO A 312 -1.09 -4.96 -1.39
N ALA A 313 -2.14 -5.71 -1.78
CA ALA A 313 -3.28 -5.15 -2.51
C ALA A 313 -4.05 -4.09 -1.71
N LEU A 314 -4.07 -4.21 -0.38
CA LEU A 314 -4.70 -3.26 0.50
C LEU A 314 -3.84 -1.99 0.65
N TRP A 315 -2.52 -2.12 0.75
CA TRP A 315 -1.61 -0.98 0.74
C TRP A 315 -1.56 -0.27 -0.60
N ALA A 316 -1.75 -0.97 -1.72
CA ALA A 316 -1.88 -0.35 -3.03
C ALA A 316 -3.06 0.66 -3.08
N ARG A 317 -4.16 0.40 -2.37
CA ARG A 317 -5.32 1.30 -2.31
C ARG A 317 -5.02 2.65 -1.67
N LEU A 318 -4.04 2.72 -0.76
CA LEU A 318 -3.61 3.99 -0.18
C LEU A 318 -3.01 4.95 -1.22
N GLY A 319 -2.57 4.42 -2.37
CA GLY A 319 -2.13 5.21 -3.52
C GLY A 319 -3.21 6.14 -4.06
N GLY A 320 -4.48 5.84 -3.79
CA GLY A 320 -5.61 6.70 -4.13
C GLY A 320 -5.57 8.07 -3.46
N TYR A 321 -4.91 8.23 -2.32
CA TYR A 321 -4.83 9.53 -1.65
C TYR A 321 -3.72 10.42 -2.23
N ALA A 322 -4.10 11.55 -2.82
CA ALA A 322 -3.13 12.59 -3.22
C ALA A 322 -2.39 13.20 -2.03
N SER A 323 -3.10 13.42 -0.92
CA SER A 323 -2.55 13.98 0.32
C SER A 323 -1.67 12.97 1.08
N PRO A 324 -0.33 13.17 1.19
CA PRO A 324 0.58 12.18 1.75
C PRO A 324 0.30 11.81 3.21
N HIS A 325 -0.18 12.77 4.02
CA HIS A 325 -0.47 12.55 5.44
C HIS A 325 -1.54 11.47 5.67
N ARG A 326 -2.49 11.30 4.75
CA ARG A 326 -3.58 10.31 4.88
C ARG A 326 -3.04 8.89 4.73
N GLY A 327 -2.21 8.67 3.72
CA GLY A 327 -1.51 7.42 3.52
C GLY A 327 -0.60 7.09 4.70
N ALA A 328 0.16 8.08 5.20
CA ALA A 328 1.04 7.90 6.36
C ALA A 328 0.27 7.52 7.63
N ILE A 329 -0.82 8.22 7.98
CA ILE A 329 -1.67 7.88 9.14
C ILE A 329 -2.17 6.44 9.06
N CYS A 330 -2.62 6.02 7.87
CA CYS A 330 -3.08 4.65 7.65
C CYS A 330 -1.93 3.64 7.77
N ALA A 331 -0.76 3.92 7.22
CA ALA A 331 0.41 3.05 7.33
C ALA A 331 0.89 2.92 8.79
N LEU A 332 0.91 4.01 9.57
CA LEU A 332 1.30 3.99 10.98
C LEU A 332 0.28 3.23 11.85
N ALA A 333 -1.02 3.44 11.62
CA ALA A 333 -2.08 2.66 12.28
C ALA A 333 -2.00 1.18 11.88
N GLY A 334 -1.70 0.95 10.60
CA GLY A 334 -1.30 -0.34 10.03
C GLY A 334 -0.24 -1.00 10.87
N ALA A 335 0.90 -0.36 11.09
CA ALA A 335 1.99 -0.91 11.89
C ALA A 335 1.70 -1.01 13.41
N GLY A 336 0.49 -0.65 13.88
CA GLY A 336 0.09 -0.76 15.27
C GLY A 336 0.48 0.44 16.15
N ILE A 337 0.84 1.58 15.55
CA ILE A 337 1.10 2.83 16.27
C ILE A 337 -0.25 3.47 16.62
N ASP A 338 -0.48 3.69 17.92
CA ASP A 338 -1.71 4.31 18.42
C ASP A 338 -1.87 5.73 17.87
N VAL A 339 -3.13 6.15 17.68
CA VAL A 339 -3.50 7.52 17.34
C VAL A 339 -2.87 8.54 18.31
N ALA A 340 -2.73 8.20 19.59
CA ALA A 340 -2.06 9.04 20.58
C ALA A 340 -0.56 9.23 20.29
N ASP A 341 0.11 8.17 19.82
CA ASP A 341 1.54 8.17 19.54
C ASP A 341 1.84 8.79 18.17
N GLN A 342 0.95 8.63 17.19
CA GLN A 342 1.14 9.12 15.81
C GLN A 342 1.39 10.62 15.73
N GLY A 343 0.67 11.42 16.53
CA GLY A 343 0.87 12.88 16.56
C GLY A 343 2.23 13.30 17.12
N ASN A 344 2.90 12.43 17.88
CA ASN A 344 4.19 12.71 18.51
C ASN A 344 5.37 12.12 17.73
N VAL A 345 5.13 11.49 16.57
CA VAL A 345 6.21 11.00 15.71
C VAL A 345 6.89 12.21 15.05
N LEU A 346 8.20 12.35 15.24
CA LEU A 346 9.01 13.40 14.62
C LEU A 346 9.51 12.98 13.24
N LEU A 347 9.94 13.94 12.42
CA LEU A 347 10.51 13.67 11.10
C LEU A 347 11.83 12.89 11.18
N GLU A 348 12.68 13.17 12.15
CA GLU A 348 13.94 12.44 12.41
C GLU A 348 13.72 10.99 12.83
N SER A 349 12.60 10.71 13.51
CA SER A 349 12.22 9.37 13.97
C SER A 349 11.91 8.40 12.83
N VAL A 350 11.68 8.89 11.62
CA VAL A 350 11.38 8.09 10.43
C VAL A 350 12.66 7.84 9.66
N ILE A 351 13.17 6.61 9.70
CA ILE A 351 14.44 6.21 9.07
C ILE A 351 14.21 5.16 7.98
N ASP A 352 15.26 4.89 7.19
CA ASP A 352 15.26 3.86 6.13
C ASP A 352 14.06 4.00 5.16
N ALA A 353 13.90 5.21 4.60
CA ALA A 353 12.81 5.54 3.69
C ALA A 353 11.41 5.13 4.22
N GLY A 354 11.15 5.38 5.50
CA GLY A 354 9.85 5.12 6.12
C GLY A 354 9.63 3.68 6.59
N ARG A 355 10.62 2.78 6.45
CA ARG A 355 10.52 1.37 6.88
C ARG A 355 10.55 1.21 8.39
N ILE A 356 11.18 2.14 9.10
CA ILE A 356 11.32 2.09 10.55
C ILE A 356 10.92 3.43 11.14
N VAL A 357 10.06 3.38 12.17
CA VAL A 357 9.66 4.53 12.97
C VAL A 357 10.09 4.31 14.41
N ILE A 358 10.82 5.28 14.97
CA ILE A 358 11.25 5.28 16.37
C ILE A 358 10.29 6.15 17.18
N LEU A 359 9.52 5.54 18.08
CA LEU A 359 8.59 6.28 18.94
C LEU A 359 9.36 7.03 20.04
N PRO A 360 8.75 8.07 20.67
CA PRO A 360 9.37 8.79 21.79
C PRO A 360 9.78 7.89 22.97
N THR A 361 9.14 6.73 23.10
CA THR A 361 9.49 5.69 24.09
C THR A 361 10.76 4.91 23.76
N GLY A 362 11.40 5.17 22.62
CA GLY A 362 12.54 4.42 22.09
C GLY A 362 12.15 3.11 21.37
N ARG A 363 10.86 2.75 21.35
CA ARG A 363 10.38 1.56 20.65
C ARG A 363 10.54 1.72 19.14
N ARG A 364 11.22 0.75 18.50
CA ARG A 364 11.32 0.64 17.04
C ARG A 364 10.10 -0.12 16.51
N VAL A 365 9.41 0.49 15.54
CA VAL A 365 8.27 -0.12 14.86
C VAL A 365 8.60 -0.27 13.39
N HIS A 366 8.42 -1.47 12.86
CA HIS A 366 8.58 -1.76 11.44
C HIS A 366 7.28 -1.47 10.69
N ILE A 367 7.39 -0.72 9.59
CA ILE A 367 6.28 -0.48 8.67
C ILE A 367 6.33 -1.53 7.57
N GLU A 368 5.20 -2.14 7.26
CA GLU A 368 5.11 -3.22 6.29
C GLU A 368 5.56 -2.80 4.87
N ASP A 369 6.03 -3.78 4.10
CA ASP A 369 6.36 -3.58 2.68
C ASP A 369 5.12 -3.09 1.91
N GLY A 370 5.32 -2.12 1.03
CA GLY A 370 4.25 -1.39 0.32
C GLY A 370 3.61 -0.25 1.13
N ALA A 371 3.61 -0.30 2.47
CA ALA A 371 3.06 0.78 3.30
C ALA A 371 4.09 1.88 3.63
N HIS A 372 5.38 1.51 3.76
CA HIS A 372 6.47 2.42 4.13
C HIS A 372 6.60 3.64 3.19
N ARG A 373 6.28 3.47 1.90
CA ARG A 373 6.33 4.55 0.90
C ARG A 373 5.41 5.72 1.26
N TYR A 374 4.28 5.48 1.93
CA TYR A 374 3.37 6.56 2.32
C TYR A 374 3.89 7.34 3.52
N VAL A 375 4.57 6.67 4.46
CA VAL A 375 5.29 7.33 5.57
C VAL A 375 6.44 8.16 5.01
N HIS A 376 7.17 7.63 4.03
CA HIS A 376 8.24 8.35 3.36
C HIS A 376 7.73 9.57 2.58
N ALA A 377 6.63 9.41 1.83
CA ALA A 377 5.97 10.50 1.10
C ALA A 377 5.63 11.65 2.04
N GLN A 378 5.03 11.37 3.20
CA GLN A 378 4.72 12.42 4.17
C GLN A 378 5.96 13.10 4.74
N LYS A 379 7.04 12.34 5.01
CA LYS A 379 8.32 12.94 5.43
C LYS A 379 8.87 13.88 4.35
N LEU A 380 8.89 13.46 3.09
CA LEU A 380 9.34 14.28 1.97
C LEU A 380 8.47 15.54 1.83
N ALA A 381 7.15 15.42 1.91
CA ALA A 381 6.23 16.56 1.85
C ALA A 381 6.52 17.61 2.92
N ARG A 382 6.77 17.17 4.16
CA ARG A 382 7.10 18.09 5.26
C ARG A 382 8.45 18.79 5.04
N LEU A 383 9.48 18.04 4.64
CA LEU A 383 10.80 18.59 4.35
C LEU A 383 10.77 19.59 3.17
N MET A 384 10.02 19.27 2.10
CA MET A 384 9.84 20.18 0.96
C MET A 384 9.09 21.46 1.33
N ASN A 385 8.20 21.38 2.33
CA ASN A 385 7.50 22.55 2.89
C ASN A 385 8.33 23.28 3.97
N GLY A 386 9.62 22.95 4.13
CA GLY A 386 10.54 23.66 5.02
C GLY A 386 10.50 23.24 6.49
N ALA A 387 9.84 22.13 6.83
CA ALA A 387 9.83 21.62 8.20
C ALA A 387 11.23 21.16 8.65
N ALA A 388 11.61 21.48 9.88
CA ALA A 388 12.85 20.98 10.49
C ALA A 388 12.73 19.50 10.92
N ASN A 389 13.86 18.81 11.10
CA ASN A 389 13.87 17.38 11.43
C ASN A 389 13.25 17.03 12.80
N ASP A 390 13.24 17.97 13.73
CA ASP A 390 12.65 17.87 15.07
C ASP A 390 11.16 18.22 15.09
N GLU A 391 10.57 18.60 13.95
CA GLU A 391 9.13 18.85 13.84
C GLU A 391 8.30 17.56 13.69
N PRO A 392 7.00 17.61 14.01
CA PRO A 392 6.08 16.48 13.85
C PRO A 392 5.96 16.04 12.38
N LEU A 393 5.93 14.72 12.18
CA LEU A 393 5.66 14.07 10.90
C LEU A 393 4.21 14.34 10.44
N ILE A 394 3.25 14.19 11.35
CA ILE A 394 1.83 14.43 11.10
C ILE A 394 1.45 15.76 11.74
N ALA A 395 1.44 16.81 10.92
CA ALA A 395 1.16 18.17 11.34
C ALA A 395 -0.03 18.78 10.57
N ASP A 396 -0.64 19.81 11.16
CA ASP A 396 -1.57 20.69 10.46
C ASP A 396 -0.83 21.73 9.58
N ALA A 397 -1.59 22.63 8.95
CA ALA A 397 -1.04 23.67 8.09
C ALA A 397 -0.14 24.68 8.84
N ASP A 398 -0.29 24.81 10.15
CA ASP A 398 0.53 25.68 11.01
C ASP A 398 1.78 24.93 11.54
N GLY A 399 2.02 23.69 11.11
CA GLY A 399 3.13 22.86 11.57
C GLY A 399 2.93 22.23 12.95
N ARG A 400 1.73 22.34 13.54
CA ARG A 400 1.44 21.77 14.86
C ARG A 400 1.04 20.30 14.76
N PRO A 401 1.36 19.46 15.76
CA PRO A 401 0.93 18.07 15.80
C PRO A 401 -0.57 17.91 15.55
N LEU A 402 -0.94 17.02 14.62
CA LEU A 402 -2.34 16.76 14.35
C LEU A 402 -3.00 16.10 15.55
N VAL A 403 -4.12 16.64 16.02
CA VAL A 403 -4.83 16.13 17.20
C VAL A 403 -5.40 14.72 16.97
N GLN A 404 -5.46 13.91 18.02
CA GLN A 404 -5.99 12.53 17.98
C GLN A 404 -7.34 12.42 17.27
N ARG A 405 -8.23 13.39 17.49
CA ARG A 405 -9.56 13.42 16.86
C ARG A 405 -9.47 13.48 15.32
N ALA A 406 -8.55 14.29 14.79
CA ALA A 406 -8.36 14.45 13.36
C ALA A 406 -7.74 13.20 12.72
N ILE A 407 -6.75 12.59 13.38
CA ILE A 407 -6.18 11.30 12.97
C ILE A 407 -7.27 10.21 12.94
N ALA A 408 -8.10 10.12 13.98
CA ALA A 408 -9.21 9.17 14.01
C ALA A 408 -10.25 9.42 12.90
N THR A 409 -10.50 10.69 12.54
CA THR A 409 -11.35 11.04 11.40
C THR A 409 -10.75 10.51 10.10
N VAL A 410 -9.45 10.69 9.85
CA VAL A 410 -8.78 10.16 8.65
C VAL A 410 -8.93 8.63 8.56
N LEU A 411 -8.71 7.91 9.66
CA LEU A 411 -8.85 6.44 9.69
C LEU A 411 -10.30 5.99 9.39
N ASN A 412 -11.29 6.70 9.93
CA ASN A 412 -12.70 6.42 9.64
C ASN A 412 -13.05 6.72 8.17
N THR A 413 -12.49 7.78 7.60
CA THR A 413 -12.68 8.11 6.18
C THR A 413 -12.03 7.06 5.29
N ALA A 414 -10.82 6.61 5.59
CA ALA A 414 -10.14 5.53 4.86
C ALA A 414 -10.92 4.19 4.91
N ARG A 415 -11.60 3.92 6.02
CA ARG A 415 -12.52 2.79 6.10
C ARG A 415 -13.69 2.89 5.12
N LEU A 416 -14.30 4.07 5.02
CA LEU A 416 -15.46 4.31 4.14
C LEU A 416 -15.09 4.35 2.66
N GLU A 417 -13.97 4.99 2.34
CA GLU A 417 -13.54 5.25 0.97
C GLU A 417 -12.75 4.08 0.36
N LEU A 418 -11.84 3.47 1.12
CA LEU A 418 -10.91 2.46 0.62
C LEU A 418 -11.20 1.05 1.17
N GLY A 419 -12.18 0.92 2.06
CA GLY A 419 -12.49 -0.33 2.76
C GLY A 419 -11.41 -0.73 3.79
N LEU A 420 -10.56 0.21 4.21
CA LEU A 420 -9.44 -0.03 5.11
C LEU A 420 -9.91 -0.09 6.56
N ASN A 421 -10.10 -1.29 7.10
CA ASN A 421 -10.41 -1.46 8.52
C ASN A 421 -9.14 -1.42 9.38
N LEU A 422 -8.52 -0.24 9.47
CA LEU A 422 -7.35 0.00 10.29
C LEU A 422 -7.81 0.45 11.67
N THR A 423 -7.68 -0.43 12.66
CA THR A 423 -7.84 -0.03 14.05
C THR A 423 -6.51 0.51 14.55
N GLY A 424 -6.38 1.84 14.64
CA GLY A 424 -5.54 2.38 15.71
C GLY A 424 -5.99 1.70 17.00
N LEU A 425 -5.05 1.25 17.85
CA LEU A 425 -5.43 0.91 19.22
C LEU A 425 -6.34 2.03 19.69
N ARG A 426 -7.57 1.70 20.08
CA ARG A 426 -8.53 2.71 20.47
C ARG A 426 -7.83 3.55 21.53
N SER A 427 -7.71 4.85 21.30
CA SER A 427 -7.74 5.81 22.40
C SER A 427 -9.05 5.53 23.11
N GLU A 428 -8.99 4.62 24.09
CA GLU A 428 -10.08 4.36 25.01
C GLU A 428 -10.33 5.68 25.71
N ARG A 429 -11.24 6.48 25.16
CA ARG A 429 -11.86 7.58 25.88
C ARG A 429 -12.53 6.95 27.09
N ARG A 430 -11.78 6.90 28.19
CA ARG A 430 -11.96 6.04 29.36
C ARG A 430 -11.86 4.56 28.96
N SER A 431 -10.84 3.86 29.46
CA SER A 431 -11.03 2.43 29.76
C SER A 431 -12.39 2.32 30.45
N PRO A 432 -13.30 1.47 29.95
CA PRO A 432 -14.54 1.24 30.67
C PRO A 432 -14.13 0.71 32.04
N THR A 433 -14.16 1.59 33.04
CA THR A 433 -14.02 1.25 34.45
C THR A 433 -14.98 0.10 34.73
N GLY A 434 -14.42 -1.05 35.12
CA GLY A 434 -15.11 -2.22 35.67
C GLY A 434 -15.53 -3.28 34.65
N ASP A 435 -15.06 -4.52 34.87
CA ASP A 435 -15.65 -5.86 34.60
C ASP A 435 -16.30 -6.18 33.23
N ARG A 436 -16.35 -5.26 32.26
CA ARG A 436 -17.30 -5.34 31.14
C ARG A 436 -16.70 -5.52 29.75
N TRP A 437 -15.41 -5.31 29.57
CA TRP A 437 -14.82 -5.39 28.23
C TRP A 437 -14.52 -6.85 27.82
N TYR A 438 -14.04 -7.68 28.76
CA TYR A 438 -13.77 -9.10 28.52
C TYR A 438 -15.05 -9.96 28.44
N THR A 439 -16.11 -9.59 29.17
CA THR A 439 -17.43 -10.24 29.04
C THR A 439 -18.03 -10.09 27.64
N ARG A 440 -17.68 -9.03 26.91
CA ARG A 440 -18.08 -8.89 25.50
C ARG A 440 -17.41 -9.93 24.61
N TRP A 441 -16.19 -10.37 24.93
CA TRP A 441 -15.49 -11.41 24.17
C TRP A 441 -16.07 -12.81 24.35
N GLY A 442 -17.01 -12.99 25.30
CA GLY A 442 -17.64 -14.29 25.53
C GLY A 442 -16.66 -15.35 26.04
N ILE A 443 -15.63 -14.92 26.78
CA ILE A 443 -14.61 -15.78 27.37
C ILE A 443 -14.91 -15.98 28.85
N SER A 444 -14.88 -17.23 29.31
CA SER A 444 -14.84 -17.58 30.74
C SER A 444 -13.77 -18.64 30.97
N ILE A 445 -13.12 -18.60 32.14
CA ILE A 445 -12.15 -19.61 32.56
C ILE A 445 -12.45 -20.05 33.99
N GLN A 446 -12.44 -21.36 34.24
CA GLN A 446 -12.78 -21.97 35.53
C GLN A 446 -11.86 -23.14 35.83
N GLU A 447 -11.51 -23.38 37.09
CA GLU A 447 -10.74 -24.56 37.49
C GLU A 447 -11.64 -25.81 37.50
N LEU A 448 -11.11 -26.94 37.04
CA LEU A 448 -11.73 -28.26 37.14
C LEU A 448 -11.47 -28.80 38.55
N THR A 449 -12.40 -28.51 39.46
CA THR A 449 -12.42 -29.10 40.81
C THR A 449 -12.85 -30.56 40.81
#